data_AF-A0A261W9U9-F1
#
_entry.id   AF-A0A261W9U9-F1
#
_cell.length_a   1.000
_cell.length_b   1.000
_cell.length_c   1.000
_cell.angle_alpha   90.00
_cell.angle_beta   90.00
_cell.angle_gamma   90.00
#
_symmetry.space_group_name_H-M   'P 1'
#
loop_
_entity.id
_entity.type
_entity.pdbx_description
1 polymer ?
#
loop_
_entity_poly.entity_id
_entity_poly.type
_entity_poly.pdbx_seq_one_letter_code
_entity_poly.pdbx_strand_id
1 'polypeptide(L)'
;MPEEQQPKAAQWPAGDTMIAHCPNCETPATVDIVNVKEWEMTWRPVDCDNCFAEFELSADGSTALMLGPAEQTTTRGLELLSTIFVFDPNEDTP
;
A
#
# COMPACT_ATOMS: atom_id res chain seq x y z
N MET A 1 22.50 22.83 20.31
CA MET A 1 22.35 22.14 19.01
C MET A 1 21.45 20.94 19.30
N PRO A 2 20.27 20.81 18.68
CA PRO A 2 19.42 19.65 18.92
C PRO A 2 20.10 18.42 18.34
N GLU A 3 20.25 17.38 19.15
CA GLU A 3 20.75 16.07 18.74
C GLU A 3 19.84 15.54 17.64
N GLU A 4 20.36 15.46 16.41
CA GLU A 4 19.76 14.67 15.34
C GLU A 4 19.68 13.23 15.87
N GLN A 5 18.47 12.79 16.20
CA GLN A 5 18.18 11.43 16.62
C GLN A 5 18.57 10.52 15.47
N GLN A 6 19.79 10.00 15.53
CA GLN A 6 20.30 9.01 14.62
C GLN A 6 19.29 7.85 14.62
N PRO A 7 18.63 7.54 13.47
CA PRO A 7 17.58 6.54 13.45
C PRO A 7 18.19 5.22 13.94
N LYS A 8 17.68 4.72 15.07
CA LYS A 8 18.08 3.43 15.62
C LYS A 8 17.83 2.39 14.54
N ALA A 9 18.89 1.76 14.02
CA ALA A 9 18.80 0.72 13.01
C ALA A 9 17.71 -0.29 13.41
N ALA A 10 16.75 -0.53 12.51
CA ALA A 10 15.65 -1.42 12.80
C ALA A 10 16.16 -2.86 12.90
N GLN A 11 15.84 -3.53 14.00
CA GLN A 11 16.26 -4.90 14.24
C GLN A 11 15.24 -5.87 13.65
N TRP A 12 15.39 -6.18 12.36
CA TRP A 12 14.61 -7.22 11.70
C TRP A 12 14.86 -8.59 12.35
N PRO A 13 13.84 -9.48 12.41
CA PRO A 13 13.98 -10.79 13.04
C PRO A 13 15.00 -11.67 12.32
N ALA A 14 15.53 -12.69 12.98
CA ALA A 14 16.45 -13.65 12.36
C ALA A 14 15.77 -14.42 11.20
N GLY A 15 16.56 -14.85 10.20
CA GLY A 15 16.08 -15.59 9.02
C GLY A 15 15.87 -14.73 7.76
N ASP A 16 15.55 -15.36 6.64
CA ASP A 16 15.48 -14.65 5.35
C ASP A 16 14.08 -14.10 5.06
N THR A 17 13.08 -14.54 5.81
CA THR A 17 11.67 -14.19 5.61
C THR A 17 10.97 -13.83 6.92
N MET A 18 9.90 -13.05 6.84
CA MET A 18 8.98 -12.71 7.93
C MET A 18 7.54 -12.89 7.46
N ILE A 19 6.63 -13.24 8.37
CA ILE A 19 5.19 -13.24 8.09
C ILE A 19 4.63 -11.87 8.43
N ALA A 20 3.93 -11.26 7.49
CA ALA A 20 3.18 -10.01 7.67
C ALA A 20 1.70 -10.26 7.41
N HIS A 21 0.83 -9.57 8.15
CA HIS A 21 -0.61 -9.62 7.92
C HIS A 21 -1.05 -8.39 7.14
N CYS A 22 -1.77 -8.57 6.04
CA CYS A 22 -2.29 -7.45 5.29
C CYS A 22 -3.22 -6.60 6.18
N PRO A 23 -3.00 -5.28 6.32
CA PRO A 23 -3.85 -4.43 7.15
C PRO A 23 -5.26 -4.23 6.58
N ASN A 24 -5.51 -4.63 5.33
CA ASN A 24 -6.81 -4.52 4.67
C ASN A 24 -7.65 -5.81 4.77
N CYS A 25 -7.05 -6.98 4.56
CA CYS A 25 -7.78 -8.27 4.48
C CYS A 25 -7.26 -9.36 5.43
N GLU A 26 -6.31 -9.03 6.31
CA GLU A 26 -5.69 -9.91 7.33
C GLU A 26 -4.96 -11.14 6.78
N THR A 27 -4.95 -11.32 5.45
CA THR A 27 -4.30 -12.46 4.80
C THR A 27 -2.79 -12.43 5.09
N PRO A 28 -2.21 -13.53 5.58
CA PRO A 28 -0.77 -13.61 5.84
C PRO A 28 0.01 -13.67 4.53
N ALA A 29 1.09 -12.91 4.45
CA ALA A 29 2.05 -12.93 3.35
C ALA A 29 3.45 -13.26 3.90
N THR A 30 4.18 -14.11 3.18
CA THR A 30 5.59 -14.39 3.48
C THR A 30 6.44 -13.36 2.74
N VAL A 31 7.21 -12.57 3.48
CA VAL A 31 7.94 -11.41 2.96
C VAL A 31 9.44 -11.61 3.17
N ASP A 32 10.22 -11.50 2.10
CA ASP A 32 11.69 -11.60 2.19
C ASP A 32 12.29 -10.40 2.93
N ILE A 33 13.07 -10.63 3.97
CA ILE A 33 13.69 -9.56 4.78
C ILE A 33 15.21 -9.46 4.56
N VAL A 34 15.76 -10.18 3.57
CA VAL A 34 17.20 -10.15 3.26
C VAL A 34 17.66 -8.74 2.87
N ASN A 35 16.95 -8.11 1.93
CA ASN A 35 17.32 -6.78 1.44
C ASN A 35 17.19 -5.72 2.54
N VAL A 36 16.11 -5.70 3.31
CA VAL A 36 15.94 -4.69 4.37
C VAL A 36 17.02 -4.77 5.45
N LYS A 37 17.60 -5.95 5.67
CA LYS A 37 18.76 -6.13 6.55
C LYS A 37 20.05 -5.64 5.91
N GLU A 38 20.29 -6.03 4.66
CA GLU A 38 21.50 -5.62 3.92
C GLU A 38 21.60 -4.10 3.79
N TRP A 39 20.47 -3.44 3.55
CA TRP A 39 20.37 -1.99 3.35
C TRP A 39 20.00 -1.20 4.63
N GLU A 40 19.98 -1.86 5.79
CA GLU A 40 19.63 -1.25 7.10
C GLU A 40 18.32 -0.45 7.09
N MET A 41 17.33 -0.89 6.31
CA MET A 41 16.05 -0.21 6.16
C MET A 41 15.15 -0.39 7.39
N THR A 42 14.29 0.58 7.67
CA THR A 42 13.37 0.52 8.82
C THR A 42 12.00 -0.06 8.49
N TRP A 43 11.63 -0.06 7.21
CA TRP A 43 10.39 -0.59 6.66
C TRP A 43 10.62 -1.12 5.24
N ARG A 44 9.68 -1.88 4.68
CA ARG A 44 9.62 -2.17 3.24
C ARG A 44 8.18 -2.20 2.72
N PRO A 45 7.97 -1.87 1.44
CA PRO A 45 6.69 -2.08 0.80
C PRO A 45 6.42 -3.57 0.55
N VAL A 46 5.15 -3.94 0.62
CA VAL A 46 4.60 -5.27 0.40
C VAL A 46 3.27 -5.14 -0.34
N ASP A 47 3.13 -5.93 -1.40
CA ASP A 47 1.87 -6.06 -2.13
C ASP A 47 1.13 -7.31 -1.63
N CYS A 48 -0.15 -7.16 -1.31
CA CYS A 48 -0.98 -8.29 -0.91
C CYS A 48 -1.54 -9.00 -2.15
N ASP A 49 -1.13 -10.25 -2.38
CA ASP A 49 -1.61 -11.06 -3.50
C ASP A 49 -3.12 -11.36 -3.46
N ASN A 50 -3.78 -11.23 -2.30
CA ASN A 50 -5.19 -11.55 -2.15
C ASN A 50 -6.13 -10.37 -2.47
N CYS A 51 -5.82 -9.18 -1.96
CA CYS A 51 -6.68 -8.01 -2.13
C CYS A 51 -6.04 -6.87 -2.92
N PHE A 52 -4.81 -7.07 -3.43
CA PHE A 52 -4.06 -6.08 -4.21
C PHE A 52 -3.83 -4.74 -3.49
N ALA A 53 -3.86 -4.76 -2.16
CA ALA A 53 -3.47 -3.62 -1.34
C ALA A 53 -1.95 -3.54 -1.25
N GLU A 54 -1.40 -2.32 -1.31
CA GLU A 54 0.00 -2.04 -0.99
C GLU A 54 0.09 -1.57 0.46
N PHE A 55 1.05 -2.10 1.22
CA PHE A 55 1.26 -1.73 2.60
C PHE A 55 2.74 -1.75 2.98
N GLU A 56 3.10 -0.99 4.01
CA GLU A 56 4.44 -1.01 4.60
C GLU A 56 4.51 -2.05 5.70
N LEU A 57 5.61 -2.81 5.74
CA LEU A 57 5.98 -3.70 6.84
C LEU A 57 7.18 -3.10 7.57
N SER A 58 7.09 -3.01 8.90
CA SER A 58 8.19 -2.60 9.78
C SER A 58 8.86 -3.81 10.45
N ALA A 59 10.07 -3.61 10.97
CA ALA A 59 10.84 -4.67 11.63
C ALA A 59 10.19 -5.24 12.90
N ASP A 60 9.31 -4.48 13.55
CA ASP A 60 8.51 -4.94 14.71
C ASP A 60 7.28 -5.78 14.30
N GLY A 61 7.08 -5.99 12.99
CA GLY A 61 5.94 -6.71 12.43
C GLY A 61 4.69 -5.85 12.26
N SER A 62 4.75 -4.56 12.58
CA SER A 62 3.64 -3.64 12.33
C SER A 62 3.46 -3.40 10.82
N THR A 63 2.20 -3.23 10.42
CA THR A 63 1.84 -2.98 9.02
C THR A 63 0.98 -1.73 8.88
N ALA A 64 1.28 -0.89 7.90
CA ALA A 64 0.52 0.32 7.60
C ALA A 64 0.01 0.30 6.15
N LEU A 65 -1.31 0.47 5.96
CA LEU A 65 -1.91 0.50 4.62
C LEU A 65 -1.46 1.75 3.86
N MET A 66 -0.90 1.58 2.67
CA MET A 66 -0.50 2.67 1.78
C MET A 66 -1.55 2.93 0.71
N LEU A 67 -1.96 1.87 0.00
CA LEU A 67 -2.95 1.91 -1.05
C LEU A 67 -3.89 0.72 -0.87
N GLY A 68 -5.17 1.03 -0.64
CA GLY A 68 -6.22 0.01 -0.66
C GLY A 68 -6.63 -0.34 -2.10
N PRO A 69 -7.24 -1.51 -2.32
CA PRO A 69 -7.89 -1.79 -3.61
C PRO A 69 -8.88 -0.67 -3.96
N ALA A 70 -9.00 -0.38 -5.25
CA ALA A 70 -10.02 0.54 -5.75
C ALA A 70 -11.39 0.12 -5.21
N GLU A 71 -12.15 1.09 -4.69
CA GLU A 71 -13.53 0.84 -4.26
C GLU A 71 -14.31 0.17 -5.40
N GLN A 72 -15.13 -0.82 -5.06
CA GLN A 72 -16.02 -1.41 -6.05
C GLN A 72 -16.89 -0.31 -6.63
N THR A 73 -16.84 -0.15 -7.97
CA THR A 73 -17.66 0.83 -8.67
C THR A 73 -19.12 0.60 -8.32
N THR A 74 -19.78 1.62 -7.76
CA THR A 74 -21.22 1.54 -7.48
C THR A 74 -21.98 1.40 -8.80
N THR A 75 -23.20 0.86 -8.78
CA THR A 75 -24.08 0.80 -9.96
C THR A 75 -24.21 2.16 -10.63
N ARG A 76 -24.34 3.22 -9.82
CA ARG A 76 -24.37 4.61 -10.30
C ARG A 76 -23.05 5.04 -10.94
N GLY A 77 -21.91 4.63 -10.40
CA GLY A 77 -20.60 4.88 -10.98
C GLY A 77 -20.42 4.21 -12.35
N LEU A 78 -20.92 2.98 -12.51
CA LEU A 78 -20.93 2.28 -13.79
C LEU A 78 -21.83 2.98 -14.83
N GLU A 79 -23.02 3.43 -14.42
CA GLU A 79 -23.92 4.20 -15.30
C GLU A 79 -23.25 5.51 -15.79
N LEU A 80 -22.54 6.21 -14.92
CA LEU A 80 -21.81 7.43 -15.29
C LEU A 80 -20.65 7.17 -16.25
N LEU A 81 -19.89 6.08 -16.07
CA LEU A 81 -18.82 5.70 -16.99
C LEU A 81 -19.34 5.29 -18.38
N SER A 82 -20.56 4.75 -18.44
CA SER A 82 -21.22 4.41 -19.71
C SER A 82 -21.81 5.61 -20.45
N THR A 83 -21.82 6.78 -19.80
CA THR A 83 -22.35 8.02 -20.39
C THR A 83 -21.28 8.66 -21.26
N ILE A 84 -21.49 8.67 -22.58
CA ILE A 84 -20.63 9.38 -23.52
C ILE A 84 -20.91 10.88 -23.38
N PHE A 85 -19.98 11.62 -22.79
CA PHE A 85 -20.02 13.08 -22.81
C PHE A 85 -19.55 13.57 -24.18
N VAL A 86 -20.50 13.96 -25.03
CA VAL A 86 -20.19 14.68 -26.26
C VAL A 86 -20.15 16.16 -25.88
N PHE A 87 -18.97 16.76 -25.97
CA PHE A 87 -18.82 18.20 -25.82
C PHE A 87 -19.25 18.85 -27.16
N ASP A 88 -20.42 19.48 -27.21
CA ASP A 88 -20.84 20.28 -28.36
C ASP A 88 -20.40 21.74 -28.14
N PRO A 89 -19.38 22.23 -28.87
CA PRO A 89 -18.92 23.61 -28.72
C PRO A 89 -19.91 24.67 -29.25
N ASN A 90 -21.06 24.26 -29.82
CA ASN A 90 -22.10 25.15 -30.32
C ASN A 90 -23.41 25.07 -29.51
N GLU A 91 -23.46 24.27 -28.44
CA GLU A 91 -24.60 24.31 -27.52
C GLU A 91 -24.56 25.62 -26.74
N ASP A 92 -25.40 26.58 -27.16
CA ASP A 92 -25.80 27.72 -26.33
C ASP A 92 -26.59 27.16 -25.12
N THR A 93 -25.91 26.94 -24.00
CA THR A 93 -26.58 26.60 -22.73
C THR A 93 -27.42 27.81 -22.27
N PRO A 94 -28.71 27.62 -21.92
CA PRO A 94 -29.57 28.70 -21.39
C PRO A 94 -29.21 29.12 -19.96
#